data_AF-A0A1Y1Z616-F1
#
_entry.id   AF-A0A1Y1Z616-F1
#
_cell.length_a   1.000
_cell.length_b   1.000
_cell.length_c   1.000
_cell.angle_alpha   90.00
_cell.angle_beta   90.00
_cell.angle_gamma   90.00
#
_symmetry.space_group_name_H-M   'P 1'
#
loop_
_entity.id
_entity.type
_entity.pdbx_description
1 polymer ?
#
loop_
_entity_poly.entity_id
_entity_poly.type
_entity_poly.pdbx_seq_one_letter_code
_entity_poly.pdbx_strand_id
1 'polypeptide(L)'
;MWAKEIYAGVVVAGLVGTANAQLYPGQSKLNHTCLLQKPLLSCPPQNPSLVDSCCVETFGGLLLSTQFWSTYTGRESSGQLLPEKAWTLHGLWLDFCNGSFTQYCDLTRQYDPIPSPNTTDGTKNGTKVPPYTGPNIGTFLEPFGKFDLLEYMSTYWIAQNQDNAGFWGHEFSKHATCFSTFNVPCYGPEYRQHEEVVDFFETAISYYKQVPTYKWLKNAGIVPRNGTDKGYTYADLAKVLSKKHGALPYLGCSGPRYNTTDAGRNGTDSGFTVLSEVWYYDYAYGRPQEGNTIPVNATGSPTNCAKAKGAIRYLERSAGSEKKPVVPY
;
A
#
# COMPACT_ATOMS: atom_id res chain seq x y z
N MET A 1 -42.92 -55.38 30.37
CA MET A 1 -41.63 -54.86 30.84
C MET A 1 -41.07 -53.95 29.74
N TRP A 2 -41.16 -52.63 29.98
CA TRP A 2 -40.38 -51.54 29.41
C TRP A 2 -40.71 -51.03 28.00
N ALA A 3 -41.54 -49.99 27.98
CA ALA A 3 -41.60 -48.97 26.95
C ALA A 3 -40.25 -48.24 26.87
N LYS A 4 -39.77 -47.94 25.65
CA LYS A 4 -38.65 -47.01 25.44
C LYS A 4 -39.19 -45.74 24.81
N GLU A 5 -39.10 -44.67 25.58
CA GLU A 5 -39.32 -43.28 25.18
C GLU A 5 -38.32 -42.89 24.08
N ILE A 6 -38.82 -42.26 23.02
CA ILE A 6 -38.00 -41.58 22.02
C ILE A 6 -37.86 -40.14 22.47
N TYR A 7 -36.69 -39.78 23.01
CA TYR A 7 -36.33 -38.39 23.26
C TYR A 7 -36.01 -37.71 21.92
N ALA A 8 -36.90 -36.82 21.46
CA ALA A 8 -36.60 -35.87 20.41
C ALA A 8 -35.68 -34.78 20.98
N GLY A 9 -34.37 -34.93 20.76
CA GLY A 9 -33.39 -33.88 21.05
C GLY A 9 -33.56 -32.73 20.07
N VAL A 10 -34.03 -31.58 20.58
CA VAL A 10 -33.99 -30.31 19.85
C VAL A 10 -32.52 -29.90 19.72
N VAL A 11 -31.93 -30.10 18.54
CA VAL A 11 -30.67 -29.47 18.18
C VAL A 11 -30.97 -28.00 17.92
N VAL A 12 -30.74 -27.16 18.94
CA VAL A 12 -30.63 -25.72 18.74
C VAL A 12 -29.34 -25.51 17.94
N ALA A 13 -29.48 -25.37 16.63
CA ALA A 13 -28.42 -24.87 15.78
C ALA A 13 -28.17 -23.42 16.21
N GLY A 14 -27.19 -23.23 17.10
CA GLY A 14 -26.66 -21.92 17.40
C GLY A 14 -26.13 -21.35 16.09
N LEU A 15 -26.81 -20.33 15.57
CA LEU A 15 -26.24 -19.43 14.57
C LEU A 15 -25.01 -18.82 15.22
N VAL A 16 -23.84 -19.42 14.99
CA VAL A 16 -22.57 -18.74 15.15
C VAL A 16 -22.60 -17.68 14.06
N GLY A 17 -23.15 -16.51 14.40
CA GLY A 17 -22.95 -15.31 13.62
C GLY A 17 -21.46 -15.10 13.58
N THR A 18 -20.82 -15.45 12.46
CA THR A 18 -19.52 -14.91 12.12
C THR A 18 -19.71 -13.40 12.18
N ALA A 19 -19.06 -12.76 13.14
CA ALA A 19 -19.01 -11.32 13.19
C ALA A 19 -18.39 -10.87 11.86
N ASN A 20 -19.25 -10.51 10.90
CA ASN A 20 -18.84 -9.90 9.66
C ASN A 20 -18.24 -8.56 10.06
N ALA A 21 -16.92 -8.48 10.19
CA ALA A 21 -16.23 -7.20 10.28
C ALA A 21 -16.23 -6.54 8.89
N GLN A 22 -17.41 -6.44 8.28
CA GLN A 22 -17.61 -5.74 7.04
C GLN A 22 -17.56 -4.24 7.32
N LEU A 23 -16.81 -3.50 6.50
CA LEU A 23 -16.65 -2.04 6.63
C LEU A 23 -17.99 -1.31 6.79
N TYR A 24 -19.01 -1.76 6.03
CA TYR A 24 -20.38 -1.28 6.11
C TYR A 24 -21.35 -2.46 6.32
N PRO A 25 -21.89 -2.63 7.54
CA PRO A 25 -22.91 -3.63 7.80
C PRO A 25 -24.15 -3.40 6.92
N GLY A 26 -24.60 -4.45 6.23
CA GLY A 26 -25.81 -4.40 5.40
C GLY A 26 -25.61 -3.80 4.00
N GLN A 27 -24.37 -3.59 3.54
CA GLN A 27 -24.11 -3.26 2.14
C GLN A 27 -24.71 -4.33 1.22
N SER A 28 -25.31 -3.89 0.11
CA SER A 28 -25.90 -4.77 -0.89
C SER A 28 -24.84 -5.73 -1.45
N LYS A 29 -25.26 -6.97 -1.72
CA LYS A 29 -24.49 -8.00 -2.44
C LYS A 29 -24.96 -8.17 -3.89
N LEU A 30 -25.73 -7.23 -4.42
CA LEU A 30 -26.14 -7.24 -5.83
C LEU A 30 -25.10 -6.52 -6.67
N ASN A 31 -25.02 -6.81 -7.96
CA ASN A 31 -24.07 -6.16 -8.86
C ASN A 31 -24.32 -4.64 -8.94
N HIS A 32 -23.22 -3.88 -8.92
CA HIS A 32 -23.22 -2.43 -8.97
C HIS A 32 -22.75 -1.94 -10.35
N THR A 33 -23.62 -1.25 -11.10
CA THR A 33 -23.23 -0.70 -12.42
C THR A 33 -22.70 0.73 -12.26
N CYS A 34 -21.45 0.87 -11.81
CA CYS A 34 -20.85 2.17 -11.48
C CYS A 34 -20.77 3.14 -12.66
N LEU A 35 -20.73 2.64 -13.90
CA LEU A 35 -20.78 3.45 -15.11
C LEU A 35 -22.06 4.30 -15.24
N LEU A 36 -23.16 3.88 -14.61
CA LEU A 36 -24.43 4.63 -14.60
C LEU A 36 -24.48 5.70 -13.51
N GLN A 37 -23.47 5.75 -12.63
CA GLN A 37 -23.37 6.73 -11.57
C GLN A 37 -22.46 7.86 -11.97
N LYS A 38 -22.77 9.07 -11.52
CA LYS A 38 -21.84 10.19 -11.69
C LYS A 38 -20.62 9.94 -10.80
N PRO A 39 -19.39 9.88 -11.35
CA PRO A 39 -18.21 9.68 -10.51
C PRO A 39 -18.04 10.88 -9.58
N LEU A 40 -17.96 10.59 -8.28
CA LEU A 40 -17.76 11.59 -7.22
C LEU A 40 -16.31 11.55 -6.75
N LEU A 41 -15.79 12.70 -6.34
CA LEU A 41 -14.44 12.79 -5.82
C LEU A 41 -14.38 12.17 -4.41
N SER A 42 -13.36 11.37 -4.15
CA SER A 42 -13.16 10.67 -2.88
C SER A 42 -12.96 11.61 -1.68
N CYS A 43 -12.46 12.83 -1.93
CA CYS A 43 -12.43 13.92 -0.95
C CYS A 43 -13.13 15.18 -1.49
N PRO A 44 -13.90 15.94 -0.68
CA PRO A 44 -14.20 15.70 0.75
C PRO A 44 -14.97 14.38 0.98
N PRO A 45 -15.00 13.84 2.22
CA PRO A 45 -15.60 12.53 2.49
C PRO A 45 -17.05 12.44 2.04
N GLN A 46 -17.40 11.35 1.38
CA GLN A 46 -18.76 11.05 0.96
C GLN A 46 -19.52 10.30 2.06
N ASN A 47 -20.83 10.53 2.18
CA ASN A 47 -21.65 9.80 3.14
C ASN A 47 -22.08 8.44 2.55
N PRO A 48 -21.61 7.30 3.08
CA PRO A 48 -21.93 5.97 2.53
C PRO A 48 -23.42 5.58 2.63
N SER A 49 -24.24 6.33 3.36
CA SER A 49 -25.70 6.16 3.37
C SER A 49 -26.42 6.91 2.25
N LEU A 50 -25.74 7.82 1.54
CA LEU A 50 -26.30 8.64 0.48
C LEU A 50 -25.73 8.32 -0.91
N VAL A 51 -24.63 7.57 -0.96
CA VAL A 51 -23.95 7.16 -2.19
C VAL A 51 -23.68 5.66 -2.16
N ASP A 52 -23.47 5.09 -3.33
CA ASP A 52 -23.05 3.71 -3.45
C ASP A 52 -21.55 3.59 -3.16
N SER A 53 -21.21 3.07 -1.98
CA SER A 53 -19.82 2.90 -1.53
C SER A 53 -19.04 1.83 -2.31
N CYS A 54 -19.69 1.08 -3.21
CA CYS A 54 -18.99 0.26 -4.19
C CYS A 54 -18.54 1.05 -5.42
N CYS A 55 -19.13 2.22 -5.67
CA CYS A 55 -18.88 3.06 -6.84
C CYS A 55 -18.15 4.36 -6.55
N VAL A 56 -17.99 4.71 -5.26
CA VAL A 56 -17.14 5.80 -4.80
C VAL A 56 -16.48 5.42 -3.49
N GLU A 57 -15.19 5.76 -3.35
CA GLU A 57 -14.49 5.54 -2.08
C GLU A 57 -15.04 6.45 -0.98
N THR A 58 -15.63 5.85 0.05
CA THR A 58 -16.32 6.56 1.15
C THR A 58 -15.64 6.43 2.50
N PHE A 59 -14.59 5.61 2.65
CA PHE A 59 -13.96 5.39 3.95
C PHE A 59 -12.76 6.32 4.16
N GLY A 60 -11.75 6.23 3.28
CA GLY A 60 -10.61 7.14 3.25
C GLY A 60 -10.33 7.58 1.83
N GLY A 61 -10.57 8.86 1.56
CA GLY A 61 -10.54 9.39 0.20
C GLY A 61 -9.19 9.94 -0.27
N LEU A 62 -8.17 9.97 0.59
CA LEU A 62 -6.82 10.40 0.22
C LEU A 62 -5.99 9.16 -0.08
N LEU A 63 -5.68 8.92 -1.34
CA LEU A 63 -4.95 7.72 -1.77
C LEU A 63 -3.46 8.02 -1.87
N LEU A 64 -2.62 7.07 -1.45
CA LEU A 64 -1.17 7.19 -1.48
C LEU A 64 -0.54 6.04 -2.27
N SER A 65 0.09 6.33 -3.40
CA SER A 65 1.00 5.37 -4.05
C SER A 65 2.40 5.53 -3.47
N THR A 66 2.86 4.54 -2.72
CA THR A 66 4.11 4.60 -1.95
C THR A 66 5.20 3.74 -2.61
N GLN A 67 6.44 4.20 -2.59
CA GLN A 67 7.56 3.50 -3.22
C GLN A 67 8.80 3.49 -2.32
N PHE A 68 9.58 2.42 -2.46
CA PHE A 68 10.88 2.27 -1.83
C PHE A 68 12.05 2.47 -2.81
N TRP A 69 13.11 3.07 -2.28
CA TRP A 69 14.46 2.89 -2.78
C TRP A 69 15.29 2.12 -1.76
N SER A 70 15.25 0.79 -1.87
CA SER A 70 16.13 -0.10 -1.12
C SER A 70 17.44 -0.31 -1.87
N THR A 71 18.54 -0.43 -1.13
CA THR A 71 19.86 -0.80 -1.70
C THR A 71 20.13 -2.29 -1.65
N TYR A 72 19.40 -3.04 -0.82
CA TYR A 72 19.47 -4.49 -0.67
C TYR A 72 18.12 -5.04 -0.16
N THR A 73 17.90 -6.35 -0.30
CA THR A 73 16.68 -7.04 0.14
C THR A 73 16.87 -7.79 1.46
N GLY A 74 18.08 -8.22 1.79
CA GLY A 74 18.33 -9.13 2.92
C GLY A 74 17.93 -10.57 2.62
N ARG A 75 17.57 -10.85 1.36
CA ARG A 75 17.08 -12.12 0.84
C ARG A 75 17.67 -12.43 -0.54
N GLU A 76 18.82 -11.84 -0.84
CA GLU A 76 19.59 -12.10 -2.06
C GLU A 76 19.89 -13.61 -2.22
N SER A 77 20.17 -14.30 -1.11
CA SER A 77 20.42 -15.75 -1.10
C SER A 77 19.22 -16.61 -1.52
N SER A 78 17.99 -16.07 -1.43
CA SER A 78 16.77 -16.71 -1.94
C SER A 78 16.35 -16.19 -3.33
N GLY A 79 17.22 -15.42 -4.00
CA GLY A 79 16.93 -14.87 -5.33
C GLY A 79 15.97 -13.67 -5.34
N GLN A 80 15.59 -13.13 -4.18
CA GLN A 80 14.79 -11.91 -4.08
C GLN A 80 15.70 -10.71 -4.33
N LEU A 81 15.62 -10.16 -5.53
CA LEU A 81 16.49 -9.10 -6.04
C LEU A 81 15.66 -7.90 -6.49
N LEU A 82 16.27 -6.72 -6.42
CA LEU A 82 15.63 -5.47 -6.77
C LEU A 82 15.72 -5.22 -8.29
N PRO A 83 14.71 -4.60 -8.92
CA PRO A 83 14.71 -4.35 -10.36
C PRO A 83 15.65 -3.20 -10.70
N GLU A 84 16.64 -3.42 -11.58
CA GLU A 84 17.50 -2.34 -12.08
C GLU A 84 16.66 -1.16 -12.58
N LYS A 85 17.11 0.06 -12.32
CA LYS A 85 16.54 1.30 -12.91
C LYS A 85 15.05 1.52 -12.58
N ALA A 86 14.58 1.02 -11.45
CA ALA A 86 13.24 1.27 -10.94
C ALA A 86 13.24 1.39 -9.41
N TRP A 87 12.42 2.28 -8.87
CA TRP A 87 11.98 2.22 -7.47
C TRP A 87 10.98 1.07 -7.33
N THR A 88 10.88 0.41 -6.18
CA THR A 88 9.91 -0.68 -5.98
C THR A 88 8.63 -0.16 -5.34
N LEU A 89 7.51 -0.80 -5.62
CA LEU A 89 6.23 -0.53 -4.96
C LEU A 89 6.35 -0.89 -3.47
N HIS A 90 5.93 0.04 -2.61
CA HIS A 90 5.71 -0.20 -1.18
C HIS A 90 4.24 -0.61 -1.01
N GLY A 91 3.29 0.23 -1.41
CA GLY A 91 1.88 -0.13 -1.44
C GLY A 91 0.97 0.94 -2.04
N LEU A 92 -0.33 0.68 -1.95
CA LEU A 92 -1.39 1.65 -2.19
C LEU A 92 -2.17 1.80 -0.89
N TRP A 93 -2.09 2.97 -0.27
CA TRP A 93 -2.73 3.24 1.02
C TRP A 93 -3.89 4.20 0.86
N LEU A 94 -4.71 4.24 1.91
CA LEU A 94 -5.74 5.24 2.07
C LEU A 94 -5.61 5.93 3.42
N ASP A 95 -5.73 7.25 3.36
CA ASP A 95 -5.87 8.13 4.49
C ASP A 95 -7.27 8.76 4.44
N PHE A 96 -7.73 9.22 5.60
CA PHE A 96 -8.85 10.15 5.65
C PHE A 96 -8.46 11.48 4.97
N CYS A 97 -9.45 12.24 4.51
CA CYS A 97 -9.21 13.51 3.81
C CYS A 97 -8.47 14.58 4.66
N ASN A 98 -8.39 14.39 5.98
CA ASN A 98 -7.63 15.25 6.88
C ASN A 98 -6.16 14.80 7.07
N GLY A 99 -5.73 13.72 6.42
CA GLY A 99 -4.39 13.13 6.53
C GLY A 99 -4.14 12.23 7.75
N SER A 100 -5.15 11.99 8.59
CA SER A 100 -5.10 10.87 9.53
C SER A 100 -5.45 9.56 8.82
N PHE A 101 -5.12 8.42 9.40
CA PHE A 101 -5.31 7.12 8.76
C PHE A 101 -5.89 6.09 9.74
N THR A 102 -6.23 4.94 9.18
CA THR A 102 -6.72 3.77 9.88
C THR A 102 -6.12 2.53 9.24
N GLN A 103 -6.33 1.36 9.85
CA GLN A 103 -5.65 0.15 9.45
C GLN A 103 -6.40 -1.12 9.89
N TYR A 104 -6.21 -2.21 9.15
CA TYR A 104 -6.81 -3.51 9.46
C TYR A 104 -8.33 -3.44 9.70
N CYS A 105 -9.05 -2.81 8.78
CA CYS A 105 -10.46 -2.46 8.96
C CYS A 105 -11.42 -3.65 8.84
N ASP A 106 -10.95 -4.78 8.30
CA ASP A 106 -11.71 -6.02 8.19
C ASP A 106 -10.81 -7.23 8.50
N LEU A 107 -10.92 -7.75 9.72
CA LEU A 107 -10.13 -8.90 10.17
C LEU A 107 -10.60 -10.23 9.56
N THR A 108 -11.76 -10.29 8.91
CA THR A 108 -12.23 -11.51 8.23
C THR A 108 -11.50 -11.75 6.91
N ARG A 109 -10.82 -10.73 6.39
CA ARG A 109 -10.00 -10.76 5.17
C ARG A 109 -8.54 -10.37 5.45
N GLN A 110 -8.06 -10.71 6.64
CA GLN A 110 -6.67 -10.47 7.05
C GLN A 110 -5.80 -11.67 6.63
N TYR A 111 -4.66 -11.37 6.02
CA TYR A 111 -3.68 -12.30 5.46
C TYR A 111 -2.22 -11.98 5.85
N ASP A 112 -2.01 -11.07 6.82
CA ASP A 112 -0.68 -10.66 7.26
C ASP A 112 -0.11 -11.62 8.32
N PRO A 113 0.99 -12.34 8.03
CA PRO A 113 1.61 -13.26 8.98
C PRO A 113 2.40 -12.55 10.10
N ILE A 114 2.76 -11.27 9.95
CA ILE A 114 3.52 -10.51 10.93
C ILE A 114 2.90 -9.11 11.13
N PRO A 115 1.69 -9.01 11.74
CA PRO A 115 1.02 -7.73 11.93
C PRO A 115 1.86 -6.68 12.64
N SER A 116 2.13 -5.56 11.95
CA SER A 116 2.88 -4.43 12.49
C SER A 116 2.25 -3.06 12.17
N PRO A 117 1.69 -2.35 13.17
CA PRO A 117 1.54 -2.77 14.56
C PRO A 117 0.50 -3.90 14.69
N ASN A 118 0.49 -4.59 15.83
CA ASN A 118 -0.34 -5.77 16.07
C ASN A 118 -1.77 -5.46 16.56
N THR A 119 -2.23 -4.23 16.38
CA THR A 119 -3.59 -3.77 16.71
C THR A 119 -4.18 -2.92 15.57
N THR A 120 -5.51 -2.86 15.49
CA THR A 120 -6.25 -2.14 14.42
C THR A 120 -6.14 -0.61 14.51
N ASP A 121 -5.59 -0.06 15.59
CA ASP A 121 -5.38 1.38 15.77
C ASP A 121 -3.94 1.74 16.15
N GLY A 122 -3.04 0.74 16.18
CA GLY A 122 -1.66 0.89 16.60
C GLY A 122 -1.46 1.23 18.08
N THR A 123 -2.51 1.26 18.89
CA THR A 123 -2.45 1.51 20.33
C THR A 123 -2.38 0.21 21.11
N LYS A 124 -1.87 0.29 22.34
CA LYS A 124 -1.78 -0.86 23.27
C LYS A 124 -3.16 -1.49 23.57
N ASN A 125 -4.23 -0.69 23.49
CA ASN A 125 -5.59 -1.10 23.84
C ASN A 125 -6.46 -1.40 22.62
N GLY A 126 -5.93 -1.26 21.40
CA GLY A 126 -6.65 -1.56 20.18
C GLY A 126 -7.00 -3.04 20.04
N THR A 127 -7.96 -3.32 19.16
CA THR A 127 -8.32 -4.69 18.79
C THR A 127 -7.10 -5.40 18.22
N LYS A 128 -6.78 -6.58 18.75
CA LYS A 128 -5.61 -7.35 18.31
C LYS A 128 -5.80 -7.86 16.88
N VAL A 129 -4.74 -7.77 16.09
CA VAL A 129 -4.66 -8.37 14.75
C VAL A 129 -3.94 -9.71 14.91
N PRO A 130 -4.64 -10.86 14.78
CA PRO A 130 -3.99 -12.16 14.88
C PRO A 130 -3.06 -12.37 13.68
N PRO A 131 -1.87 -12.98 13.88
CA PRO A 131 -1.02 -13.42 12.76
C PRO A 131 -1.75 -14.43 11.87
N TYR A 132 -1.67 -14.22 10.57
CA TYR A 132 -2.21 -15.15 9.59
C TYR A 132 -1.34 -16.40 9.46
N THR A 133 -1.96 -17.57 9.42
CA THR A 133 -1.29 -18.89 9.33
C THR A 133 -1.72 -19.70 8.11
N GLY A 134 -2.51 -19.12 7.22
CA GLY A 134 -2.97 -19.78 6.00
C GLY A 134 -1.96 -19.72 4.85
N PRO A 135 -2.39 -20.10 3.63
CA PRO A 135 -1.53 -20.08 2.44
C PRO A 135 -1.01 -18.68 2.09
N ASN A 136 0.15 -18.65 1.44
CA ASN A 136 0.75 -17.44 0.87
C ASN A 136 -0.28 -16.67 0.01
N ILE A 137 -0.49 -15.37 0.27
CA ILE A 137 -1.45 -14.52 -0.46
C ILE A 137 -1.23 -14.52 -1.98
N GLY A 138 0.00 -14.71 -2.45
CA GLY A 138 0.34 -14.84 -3.87
C GLY A 138 -0.31 -16.07 -4.54
N THR A 139 -0.60 -17.15 -3.79
CA THR A 139 -1.29 -18.32 -4.35
C THR A 139 -2.76 -18.04 -4.65
N PHE A 140 -3.33 -16.93 -4.13
CA PHE A 140 -4.71 -16.53 -4.43
C PHE A 140 -4.91 -16.09 -5.88
N LEU A 141 -3.83 -15.76 -6.58
CA LEU A 141 -3.86 -15.35 -7.98
C LEU A 141 -3.99 -16.55 -8.94
N GLU A 142 -3.59 -17.75 -8.51
CA GLU A 142 -3.53 -18.95 -9.35
C GLU A 142 -4.90 -19.40 -9.87
N PRO A 143 -5.99 -19.44 -9.06
CA PRO A 143 -7.32 -19.78 -9.54
C PRO A 143 -7.87 -18.78 -10.58
N PHE A 144 -7.32 -17.57 -10.64
CA PHE A 144 -7.66 -16.55 -11.63
C PHE A 144 -6.75 -16.60 -12.87
N GLY A 145 -5.74 -17.48 -12.89
CA GLY A 145 -4.76 -17.58 -13.97
C GLY A 145 -3.81 -16.37 -14.05
N LYS A 146 -3.70 -15.57 -12.99
CA LYS A 146 -2.96 -14.30 -12.94
C LYS A 146 -1.46 -14.50 -12.61
N PHE A 147 -0.81 -15.39 -13.36
CA PHE A 147 0.61 -15.69 -13.16
C PHE A 147 1.54 -14.55 -13.61
N ASP A 148 1.12 -13.78 -14.60
CA ASP A 148 1.80 -12.57 -15.07
C ASP A 148 1.79 -11.45 -14.02
N LEU A 149 0.67 -11.27 -13.33
CA LEU A 149 0.55 -10.38 -12.18
C LEU A 149 1.51 -10.79 -11.05
N LEU A 150 1.56 -12.09 -10.72
CA LEU A 150 2.48 -12.61 -9.70
C LEU A 150 3.96 -12.39 -10.08
N GLU A 151 4.32 -12.57 -11.36
CA GLU A 151 5.67 -12.29 -11.86
C GLU A 151 5.99 -10.79 -11.80
N TYR A 152 5.03 -9.93 -12.10
CA TYR A 152 5.18 -8.49 -11.97
C TYR A 152 5.44 -8.07 -10.52
N MET A 153 4.62 -8.56 -9.59
CA MET A 153 4.80 -8.33 -8.15
C MET A 153 6.16 -8.83 -7.66
N SER A 154 6.58 -10.02 -8.11
CA SER A 154 7.89 -10.62 -7.80
C SER A 154 9.09 -9.89 -8.45
N THR A 155 8.82 -8.91 -9.32
CA THR A 155 9.83 -8.06 -9.94
C THR A 155 9.85 -6.66 -9.34
N TYR A 156 8.69 -6.08 -9.05
CA TYR A 156 8.58 -4.65 -8.69
C TYR A 156 8.02 -4.38 -7.29
N TRP A 157 7.41 -5.35 -6.60
CA TRP A 157 6.85 -5.20 -5.26
C TRP A 157 7.64 -6.03 -4.25
N ILE A 158 8.90 -5.61 -4.03
CA ILE A 158 9.91 -6.38 -3.32
C ILE A 158 10.01 -5.96 -1.86
N ALA A 159 9.94 -6.94 -0.97
CA ALA A 159 10.11 -6.74 0.47
C ALA A 159 11.58 -6.57 0.87
N GLN A 160 11.80 -5.92 2.02
CA GLN A 160 13.11 -5.83 2.66
C GLN A 160 13.08 -6.60 3.98
N ASN A 161 14.10 -7.46 4.19
CA ASN A 161 14.30 -8.32 5.36
C ASN A 161 13.16 -9.32 5.66
N GLN A 162 12.24 -9.53 4.72
CA GLN A 162 11.16 -10.52 4.80
C GLN A 162 10.80 -11.01 3.40
N ASP A 163 10.07 -12.13 3.30
CA ASP A 163 9.61 -12.62 2.00
C ASP A 163 8.52 -11.71 1.42
N ASN A 164 8.45 -11.67 0.09
CA ASN A 164 7.47 -10.84 -0.61
C ASN A 164 6.03 -11.17 -0.25
N ALA A 165 5.70 -12.44 -0.03
CA ALA A 165 4.34 -12.87 0.23
C ALA A 165 3.78 -12.36 1.55
N GLY A 166 4.56 -12.46 2.63
CA GLY A 166 4.20 -11.87 3.92
C GLY A 166 4.02 -10.36 3.81
N PHE A 167 4.88 -9.69 3.03
CA PHE A 167 4.76 -8.25 2.78
C PHE A 167 3.49 -7.89 1.97
N TRP A 168 3.15 -8.61 0.91
CA TRP A 168 1.89 -8.39 0.19
C TRP A 168 0.67 -8.65 1.08
N GLY A 169 0.77 -9.65 1.97
CA GLY A 169 -0.23 -9.93 2.99
C GLY A 169 -0.43 -8.76 3.94
N HIS A 170 0.67 -8.13 4.37
CA HIS A 170 0.68 -6.89 5.15
C HIS A 170 -0.04 -5.75 4.42
N GLU A 171 0.37 -5.46 3.19
CA GLU A 171 -0.18 -4.34 2.42
C GLU A 171 -1.68 -4.51 2.18
N PHE A 172 -2.13 -5.71 1.80
CA PHE A 172 -3.56 -5.98 1.65
C PHE A 172 -4.30 -5.85 2.99
N SER A 173 -3.84 -6.57 4.01
CA SER A 173 -4.53 -6.65 5.30
C SER A 173 -4.66 -5.31 5.99
N LYS A 174 -3.59 -4.52 5.98
CA LYS A 174 -3.51 -3.26 6.70
C LYS A 174 -4.20 -2.14 5.94
N HIS A 175 -4.08 -2.11 4.62
CA HIS A 175 -4.52 -0.99 3.80
C HIS A 175 -5.71 -1.33 2.90
N ALA A 176 -5.65 -2.41 2.11
CA ALA A 176 -6.73 -2.77 1.18
C ALA A 176 -8.08 -3.01 1.89
N THR A 177 -8.04 -3.63 3.07
CA THR A 177 -9.26 -3.91 3.86
C THR A 177 -10.04 -2.66 4.29
N CYS A 178 -9.39 -1.50 4.24
CA CYS A 178 -9.97 -0.21 4.62
C CYS A 178 -10.60 0.54 3.42
N PHE A 179 -10.43 0.06 2.19
CA PHE A 179 -11.13 0.65 1.04
C PHE A 179 -12.56 0.11 1.00
N SER A 180 -13.52 1.02 0.88
CA SER A 180 -14.93 0.65 0.70
C SER A 180 -15.20 -0.10 -0.60
N THR A 181 -14.49 0.28 -1.65
CA THR A 181 -14.68 -0.24 -3.01
C THR A 181 -14.11 -1.65 -3.22
N PHE A 182 -13.21 -2.13 -2.33
CA PHE A 182 -12.71 -3.51 -2.32
C PHE A 182 -13.49 -4.42 -1.35
N ASN A 183 -14.61 -3.96 -0.80
CA ASN A 183 -15.42 -4.78 0.09
C ASN A 183 -16.09 -5.92 -0.69
N VAL A 184 -16.12 -7.14 -0.13
CA VAL A 184 -16.58 -8.34 -0.83
C VAL A 184 -18.00 -8.19 -1.42
N PRO A 185 -18.96 -7.55 -0.73
CA PRO A 185 -20.29 -7.35 -1.32
C PRO A 185 -20.34 -6.55 -2.62
N CYS A 186 -19.31 -5.73 -2.91
CA CYS A 186 -19.20 -5.00 -4.17
C CYS A 186 -18.98 -5.90 -5.40
N TYR A 187 -18.52 -7.13 -5.20
CA TYR A 187 -18.32 -8.13 -6.25
C TYR A 187 -19.60 -8.91 -6.56
N GLY A 188 -20.68 -8.63 -5.84
CA GLY A 188 -22.00 -9.15 -6.16
C GLY A 188 -22.19 -10.65 -5.84
N PRO A 189 -23.23 -11.27 -6.41
CA PRO A 189 -23.60 -12.66 -6.10
C PRO A 189 -22.68 -13.70 -6.74
N GLU A 190 -21.86 -13.31 -7.72
CA GLU A 190 -20.93 -14.19 -8.44
C GLU A 190 -19.49 -14.08 -7.93
N TYR A 191 -19.29 -13.41 -6.78
CA TYR A 191 -17.98 -13.24 -6.14
C TYR A 191 -17.21 -14.56 -6.09
N ARG A 192 -15.98 -14.51 -6.61
CA ARG A 192 -15.02 -15.59 -6.48
C ARG A 192 -14.11 -15.30 -5.31
N GLN A 193 -13.86 -16.29 -4.45
CA GLN A 193 -13.01 -16.10 -3.28
C GLN A 193 -11.65 -15.49 -3.69
N HIS A 194 -11.27 -14.38 -3.04
CA HIS A 194 -10.09 -13.56 -3.26
C HIS A 194 -10.07 -12.70 -4.54
N GLU A 195 -11.18 -12.53 -5.23
CA GLU A 195 -11.28 -11.60 -6.37
C GLU A 195 -10.88 -10.18 -5.99
N GLU A 196 -11.22 -9.74 -4.78
CA GLU A 196 -10.85 -8.43 -4.24
C GLU A 196 -9.36 -8.27 -3.93
N VAL A 197 -8.67 -9.38 -3.67
CA VAL A 197 -7.22 -9.40 -3.49
C VAL A 197 -6.53 -9.17 -4.84
N VAL A 198 -7.01 -9.85 -5.88
CA VAL A 198 -6.50 -9.67 -7.25
C VAL A 198 -6.70 -8.24 -7.71
N ASP A 199 -7.92 -7.70 -7.57
CA ASP A 199 -8.25 -6.34 -7.98
C ASP A 199 -7.45 -5.28 -7.21
N PHE A 200 -7.19 -5.49 -5.92
CA PHE A 200 -6.32 -4.58 -5.15
C PHE A 200 -4.89 -4.56 -5.70
N PHE A 201 -4.30 -5.72 -5.98
CA PHE A 201 -2.94 -5.77 -6.51
C PHE A 201 -2.83 -5.13 -7.90
N GLU A 202 -3.81 -5.38 -8.79
CA GLU A 202 -3.87 -4.72 -10.09
C GLU A 202 -4.01 -3.21 -9.96
N THR A 203 -4.84 -2.75 -9.01
CA THR A 203 -5.03 -1.32 -8.74
C THR A 203 -3.76 -0.68 -8.17
N ALA A 204 -3.11 -1.30 -7.18
CA ALA A 204 -1.86 -0.78 -6.63
C ALA A 204 -0.77 -0.64 -7.69
N ILE A 205 -0.67 -1.62 -8.60
CA ILE A 205 0.26 -1.59 -9.74
C ILE A 205 -0.13 -0.51 -10.73
N SER A 206 -1.43 -0.31 -11.03
CA SER A 206 -1.87 0.73 -11.97
C SER A 206 -1.48 2.12 -11.49
N TYR A 207 -1.58 2.40 -10.18
CA TYR A 207 -1.11 3.64 -9.56
C TYR A 207 0.41 3.76 -9.62
N TYR A 208 1.13 2.70 -9.21
CA TYR A 208 2.59 2.68 -9.24
C TYR A 208 3.16 3.00 -10.64
N LYS A 209 2.54 2.48 -11.70
CA LYS A 209 3.00 2.71 -13.08
C LYS A 209 2.85 4.15 -13.55
N GLN A 210 1.94 4.93 -12.97
CA GLN A 210 1.74 6.34 -13.31
C GLN A 210 2.89 7.23 -12.82
N VAL A 211 3.64 6.77 -11.81
CA VAL A 211 4.68 7.54 -11.12
C VAL A 211 6.07 6.87 -11.22
N PRO A 212 6.70 6.82 -12.42
CA PRO A 212 8.02 6.20 -12.64
C PRO A 212 9.17 7.05 -12.06
N THR A 213 9.30 7.05 -10.74
CA THR A 213 10.22 7.90 -9.96
C THR A 213 11.66 7.86 -10.49
N TYR A 214 12.22 6.66 -10.73
CA TYR A 214 13.59 6.53 -11.27
C TYR A 214 13.74 7.28 -12.60
N LYS A 215 12.79 7.09 -13.53
CA LYS A 215 12.82 7.70 -14.86
C LYS A 215 12.74 9.23 -14.76
N TRP A 216 11.87 9.74 -13.88
CA TRP A 216 11.72 11.17 -13.66
C TRP A 216 12.98 11.82 -13.09
N LEU A 217 13.57 11.22 -12.05
CA LEU A 217 14.82 11.68 -11.44
C LEU A 217 15.98 11.60 -12.43
N LYS A 218 16.13 10.47 -13.13
CA LYS A 218 17.18 10.27 -14.13
C LYS A 218 17.14 11.31 -15.25
N ASN A 219 15.95 11.64 -15.75
CA ASN A 219 15.78 12.66 -16.79
C ASN A 219 16.16 14.07 -16.31
N ALA A 220 16.18 14.30 -15.00
CA ALA A 220 16.68 15.54 -14.39
C ALA A 220 18.18 15.45 -14.00
N GLY A 221 18.88 14.38 -14.39
CA GLY A 221 20.28 14.15 -14.02
C GLY A 221 20.48 13.63 -12.60
N ILE A 222 19.41 13.30 -11.87
CA ILE A 222 19.44 12.74 -10.53
C ILE A 222 19.44 11.23 -10.64
N VAL A 223 20.58 10.62 -10.37
CA VAL A 223 20.80 9.17 -10.42
C VAL A 223 21.42 8.67 -9.12
N PRO A 224 21.28 7.38 -8.79
CA PRO A 224 22.01 6.78 -7.67
C PRO A 224 23.51 6.99 -7.81
N ARG A 225 24.18 7.41 -6.73
CA ARG A 225 25.64 7.62 -6.69
C ARG A 225 26.18 7.34 -5.29
N ASN A 226 27.32 6.68 -5.22
CA ASN A 226 28.11 6.55 -4.00
C ASN A 226 29.03 7.76 -3.77
N GLY A 227 29.51 7.95 -2.53
CA GLY A 227 30.38 9.08 -2.14
C GLY A 227 29.67 10.21 -1.39
N THR A 228 30.30 10.72 -0.33
CA THR A 228 29.75 11.75 0.58
C THR A 228 29.64 13.13 -0.05
N ASP A 229 30.39 13.40 -1.12
CA ASP A 229 30.37 14.63 -1.91
C ASP A 229 29.30 14.62 -3.02
N LYS A 230 28.56 13.51 -3.19
CA LYS A 230 27.55 13.32 -4.25
C LYS A 230 26.11 13.53 -3.80
N GLY A 231 25.89 14.27 -2.72
CA GLY A 231 24.55 14.49 -2.20
C GLY A 231 23.71 15.46 -3.04
N TYR A 232 22.39 15.27 -2.98
CA TYR A 232 21.36 16.12 -3.55
C TYR A 232 20.73 17.01 -2.47
N THR A 233 20.06 18.08 -2.91
CA THR A 233 19.29 18.94 -2.02
C THR A 233 17.82 18.56 -2.08
N TYR A 234 17.13 18.55 -0.93
CA TYR A 234 15.68 18.26 -0.85
C TYR A 234 14.87 19.05 -1.88
N ALA A 235 15.13 20.36 -1.98
CA ALA A 235 14.41 21.25 -2.88
C ALA A 235 14.52 20.84 -4.36
N ASP A 236 15.66 20.28 -4.78
CA ASP A 236 15.86 19.82 -6.17
C ASP A 236 15.06 18.54 -6.46
N LEU A 237 15.08 17.59 -5.52
CA LEU A 237 14.29 16.36 -5.60
C LEU A 237 12.79 16.67 -5.62
N ALA A 238 12.32 17.44 -4.64
CA ALA A 238 10.93 17.85 -4.52
C ALA A 238 10.45 18.57 -5.78
N LYS A 239 11.22 19.56 -6.28
CA LYS A 239 10.88 20.29 -7.50
C LYS A 239 10.68 19.39 -8.72
N VAL A 240 11.56 18.41 -8.94
CA VAL A 240 11.45 17.49 -10.09
C VAL A 240 10.20 16.65 -9.98
N LEU A 241 9.96 16.04 -8.81
CA LEU A 241 8.84 15.13 -8.63
C LEU A 241 7.51 15.87 -8.58
N SER A 242 7.43 17.05 -7.95
CA SER A 242 6.23 17.88 -7.97
C SER A 242 5.84 18.30 -9.37
N LYS A 243 6.81 18.68 -10.20
CA LYS A 243 6.55 19.04 -11.60
C LYS A 243 6.02 17.86 -12.42
N LYS A 244 6.43 16.63 -12.08
CA LYS A 244 6.05 15.43 -12.83
C LYS A 244 4.73 14.83 -12.37
N HIS A 245 4.49 14.80 -11.06
CA HIS A 245 3.23 14.35 -10.46
C HIS A 245 2.12 15.38 -10.69
N GLY A 246 2.43 16.68 -10.57
CA GLY A 246 1.44 17.76 -10.55
C GLY A 246 1.17 18.29 -9.14
N ALA A 247 1.68 17.61 -8.10
CA ALA A 247 1.60 18.03 -6.71
C ALA A 247 2.83 17.57 -5.90
N LEU A 248 3.07 18.18 -4.73
CA LEU A 248 4.22 17.87 -3.88
C LEU A 248 4.10 16.49 -3.22
N PRO A 249 4.93 15.49 -3.59
CA PRO A 249 4.93 14.22 -2.88
C PRO A 249 5.66 14.33 -1.53
N TYR A 250 5.45 13.34 -0.67
CA TYR A 250 6.29 13.14 0.50
C TYR A 250 7.63 12.52 0.08
N LEU A 251 8.74 13.02 0.66
CA LEU A 251 10.06 12.38 0.53
C LEU A 251 10.55 11.88 1.88
N GLY A 252 10.74 10.57 1.98
CA GLY A 252 11.25 9.91 3.16
C GLY A 252 12.74 9.61 3.04
N CYS A 253 13.48 9.95 4.09
CA CYS A 253 14.87 9.59 4.29
C CYS A 253 15.06 8.78 5.58
N SER A 254 16.13 8.00 5.58
CA SER A 254 16.63 7.16 6.66
C SER A 254 18.12 7.43 6.91
N GLY A 255 18.79 6.55 7.67
CA GLY A 255 20.21 6.65 7.96
C GLY A 255 20.55 7.64 9.09
N PRO A 256 21.77 8.19 9.14
CA PRO A 256 22.13 9.17 10.16
C PRO A 256 21.41 10.51 9.92
N ARG A 257 21.20 11.26 11.02
CA ARG A 257 20.73 12.64 10.95
C ARG A 257 21.85 13.54 10.44
N TYR A 258 21.53 14.59 9.68
CA TYR A 258 22.56 15.41 9.04
C TYR A 258 23.47 16.10 10.06
N ASN A 259 22.92 16.63 11.15
CA ASN A 259 23.68 17.22 12.26
C ASN A 259 24.57 16.23 13.04
N THR A 260 24.49 14.92 12.79
CA THR A 260 25.42 13.93 13.35
C THR A 260 26.50 13.52 12.35
N THR A 261 26.51 14.08 11.14
CA THR A 261 27.54 13.83 10.12
C THR A 261 28.66 14.87 10.18
N ASP A 262 29.85 14.55 9.66
CA ASP A 262 30.95 15.52 9.60
C ASP A 262 30.60 16.80 8.83
N ALA A 263 29.77 16.69 7.78
CA ALA A 263 29.32 17.82 6.98
C ALA A 263 28.29 18.69 7.71
N GLY A 264 27.49 18.11 8.61
CA GLY A 264 26.39 18.79 9.30
C GLY A 264 26.62 19.09 10.78
N ARG A 265 27.70 18.61 11.41
CA ARG A 265 27.94 18.65 12.87
C ARG A 265 27.88 20.03 13.52
N ASN A 266 28.04 21.10 12.74
CA ASN A 266 27.96 22.49 13.21
C ASN A 266 26.61 23.16 12.89
N GLY A 267 25.64 22.42 12.36
CA GLY A 267 24.31 22.91 11.98
C GLY A 267 23.19 22.35 12.86
N THR A 268 21.99 22.89 12.66
CA THR A 268 20.78 22.49 13.40
C THR A 268 19.88 21.53 12.62
N ASP A 269 20.22 21.22 11.36
CA ASP A 269 19.43 20.35 10.51
C ASP A 269 19.57 18.88 10.96
N SER A 270 18.53 18.38 11.61
CA SER A 270 18.45 17.04 12.17
C SER A 270 17.71 16.04 11.27
N GLY A 271 17.42 16.41 10.02
CA GLY A 271 16.76 15.53 9.06
C GLY A 271 17.62 14.35 8.65
N PHE A 272 16.98 13.29 8.17
CA PHE A 272 17.65 12.07 7.72
C PHE A 272 18.35 12.26 6.36
N THR A 273 19.40 11.50 6.12
CA THR A 273 20.34 11.76 5.01
C THR A 273 20.26 10.78 3.86
N VAL A 274 19.60 9.63 3.99
CA VAL A 274 19.55 8.62 2.91
C VAL A 274 18.14 8.54 2.35
N LEU A 275 17.95 8.94 1.09
CA LEU A 275 16.66 8.88 0.41
C LEU A 275 16.18 7.42 0.31
N SER A 276 15.00 7.13 0.84
CA SER A 276 14.47 5.76 0.95
C SER A 276 13.02 5.62 0.50
N GLU A 277 12.22 6.69 0.54
CA GLU A 277 10.78 6.62 0.20
C GLU A 277 10.30 7.84 -0.59
N VAL A 278 9.26 7.60 -1.41
CA VAL A 278 8.42 8.65 -1.99
C VAL A 278 6.96 8.22 -1.93
N TRP A 279 6.08 9.12 -1.50
CA TRP A 279 4.63 8.88 -1.47
C TRP A 279 3.91 9.94 -2.32
N TYR A 280 3.16 9.47 -3.32
CA TYR A 280 2.37 10.29 -4.22
C TYR A 280 0.92 10.27 -3.78
N TYR A 281 0.32 11.44 -3.64
CA TYR A 281 -1.02 11.61 -3.09
C TYR A 281 -2.00 11.99 -4.19
N ASP A 282 -3.18 11.37 -4.14
CA ASP A 282 -4.22 11.49 -5.13
C ASP A 282 -5.61 11.45 -4.49
N TYR A 283 -6.57 12.15 -5.10
CA TYR A 283 -7.98 11.84 -4.92
C TYR A 283 -8.46 11.05 -6.14
N ALA A 284 -9.38 10.10 -5.93
CA ALA A 284 -9.98 9.31 -7.00
C ALA A 284 -11.38 9.84 -7.35
N TYR A 285 -11.71 9.80 -8.64
CA TYR A 285 -13.08 9.96 -9.11
C TYR A 285 -13.76 8.59 -9.18
N GLY A 286 -14.82 8.40 -8.41
CA GLY A 286 -15.52 7.12 -8.32
C GLY A 286 -14.65 6.06 -7.66
N ARG A 287 -14.43 4.96 -8.36
CA ARG A 287 -13.67 3.80 -7.86
C ARG A 287 -12.17 4.00 -8.05
N PRO A 288 -11.34 3.80 -7.01
CA PRO A 288 -9.88 3.71 -7.14
C PRO A 288 -9.42 2.78 -8.26
N GLN A 289 -10.12 1.66 -8.46
CA GLN A 289 -9.83 0.65 -9.49
C GLN A 289 -9.80 1.22 -10.92
N GLU A 290 -10.44 2.36 -11.18
CA GLU A 290 -10.51 2.99 -12.50
C GLU A 290 -9.29 3.87 -12.81
N GLY A 291 -8.45 4.18 -11.81
CA GLY A 291 -7.23 4.97 -11.98
C GLY A 291 -7.46 6.41 -12.44
N ASN A 292 -8.69 6.91 -12.38
CA ASN A 292 -9.04 8.30 -12.70
C ASN A 292 -8.81 9.18 -11.47
N THR A 293 -7.65 9.83 -11.39
CA THR A 293 -7.23 10.57 -10.20
C THR A 293 -6.86 12.02 -10.47
N ILE A 294 -6.82 12.80 -9.39
CA ILE A 294 -6.21 14.13 -9.35
C ILE A 294 -5.08 14.16 -8.32
N PRO A 295 -3.86 14.55 -8.72
CA PRO A 295 -2.73 14.75 -7.81
C PRO A 295 -3.02 15.81 -6.76
N VAL A 296 -2.64 15.55 -5.51
CA VAL A 296 -2.72 16.51 -4.40
C VAL A 296 -1.43 16.55 -3.60
N ASN A 297 -1.21 17.64 -2.86
CA ASN A 297 0.01 17.80 -2.07
C ASN A 297 -0.01 16.83 -0.88
N ALA A 298 1.17 16.35 -0.49
CA ALA A 298 1.37 15.60 0.74
C ALA A 298 0.79 16.36 1.94
N THR A 299 0.10 15.62 2.80
CA THR A 299 -0.46 16.12 4.06
C THR A 299 0.60 16.09 5.17
N GLY A 300 0.45 16.93 6.19
CA GLY A 300 1.40 17.01 7.30
C GLY A 300 2.79 17.54 6.90
N SER A 301 3.86 16.90 7.37
CA SER A 301 5.23 17.27 6.98
C SER A 301 5.59 16.59 5.66
N PRO A 302 5.97 17.33 4.59
CA PRO A 302 6.24 16.75 3.27
C PRO A 302 7.58 16.00 3.22
N THR A 303 8.33 15.94 4.33
CA THR A 303 9.58 15.20 4.42
C THR A 303 10.05 15.04 5.86
N ASN A 304 10.85 14.01 6.11
CA ASN A 304 11.73 13.87 7.28
C ASN A 304 13.23 14.00 6.90
N CYS A 305 13.53 14.28 5.62
CA CYS A 305 14.88 14.43 5.10
C CYS A 305 15.54 15.73 5.56
N ALA A 306 16.87 15.73 5.59
CA ALA A 306 17.67 16.93 5.73
C ALA A 306 17.42 17.89 4.55
N LYS A 307 17.43 19.20 4.84
CA LYS A 307 17.19 20.28 3.89
C LYS A 307 18.46 21.04 3.51
N ALA A 308 19.54 20.87 4.26
CA ALA A 308 20.85 21.42 3.96
C ALA A 308 21.30 21.02 2.54
N LYS A 309 22.05 21.92 1.90
CA LYS A 309 22.53 21.74 0.53
C LYS A 309 23.40 20.50 0.43
N GLY A 310 23.06 19.58 -0.49
CA GLY A 310 23.81 18.35 -0.70
C GLY A 310 23.72 17.33 0.45
N ALA A 311 22.75 17.46 1.35
CA ALA A 311 22.64 16.57 2.52
C ALA A 311 22.06 15.18 2.18
N ILE A 312 21.30 15.04 1.09
CA ILE A 312 20.57 13.82 0.77
C ILE A 312 21.38 12.91 -0.13
N ARG A 313 21.59 11.67 0.30
CA ARG A 313 22.26 10.60 -0.42
C ARG A 313 21.23 9.74 -1.13
N TYR A 314 21.34 9.65 -2.46
CA TYR A 314 20.60 8.70 -3.27
C TYR A 314 21.58 7.59 -3.68
N LEU A 315 21.59 6.49 -2.93
CA LEU A 315 22.68 5.50 -2.97
C LEU A 315 22.49 4.47 -4.08
N GLU A 316 23.59 4.00 -4.67
CA GLU A 316 23.57 2.83 -5.54
C GLU A 316 23.22 1.58 -4.74
N ARG A 317 22.66 0.58 -5.42
CA ARG A 317 22.35 -0.69 -4.77
C ARG A 317 23.62 -1.49 -4.50
N SER A 318 23.56 -2.34 -3.49
CA SER A 318 24.66 -3.24 -3.13
C SER A 318 24.96 -4.20 -4.27
N ALA A 319 26.23 -4.58 -4.40
CA ALA A 319 26.65 -5.55 -5.39
C ALA A 319 25.89 -6.88 -5.21
N GLY A 320 25.27 -7.37 -6.29
CA GLY A 320 24.48 -8.60 -6.27
C GLY A 320 23.03 -8.44 -5.77
N SER A 321 22.58 -7.23 -5.43
CA SER A 321 21.20 -6.97 -4.98
C SER A 321 20.24 -6.59 -6.11
N GLU A 322 20.68 -6.58 -7.36
CA GLU A 322 19.89 -6.18 -8.52
C GLU A 322 19.73 -7.29 -9.57
N LYS A 323 18.59 -7.28 -10.25
CA LYS A 323 18.33 -8.06 -11.46
C LYS A 323 17.79 -7.16 -12.58
N LYS A 324 18.12 -7.50 -13.82
CA LYS A 324 17.42 -6.95 -14.99
C LYS A 324 15.96 -7.43 -14.95
N PRO A 325 14.96 -6.52 -14.98
CA PRO A 325 13.56 -6.92 -15.02
C PRO A 325 13.25 -7.78 -16.25
N VAL A 326 12.42 -8.81 -16.05
CA VAL A 326 11.93 -9.70 -17.12
C VAL A 326 10.56 -9.28 -17.65
N VAL A 327 9.86 -8.44 -16.90
CA VAL A 327 8.62 -7.76 -17.29
C VAL A 327 8.86 -6.25 -17.42
N PRO A 328 8.10 -5.52 -18.24
CA PRO A 328 8.22 -4.07 -18.35
C PRO A 328 7.73 -3.37 -17.08
N TYR A 329 8.22 -2.15 -16.85
CA TYR A 329 7.63 -1.21 -15.89
C TYR A 329 6.23 -0.80 -16.36
#